data_AF-A0A4V6Q6Y2-F1
#
_entry.id   AF-A0A4V6Q6Y2-F1
#
_cell.length_a   1.000
_cell.length_b   1.000
_cell.length_c   1.000
_cell.angle_alpha   90.00
_cell.angle_beta   90.00
_cell.angle_gamma   90.00
#
_symmetry.space_group_name_H-M   'P 1'
#
loop_
_entity.id
_entity.type
_entity.pdbx_description
1 polymer ?
#
loop_
_entity_poly.entity_id
_entity_poly.type
_entity_poly.pdbx_seq_one_letter_code
_entity_poly.pdbx_strand_id
1 'polypeptide(L)'
;MIEFQVLGMLRVFRDGKSVPLAATMLCRLLAVLLARANEPVSTERLIESLWLGAPPRTGRKTLQIYVHRLRVELGEHGRIVHGVGGYRLVVDPATTIDSVDFETLIRRAGAARTTRSFEQARELLRTALELWRGPAFTGFTDMSVAEAAARRLTELRLTGWEQRAELDLALGRHEGLIAELPGLIADYPFHEALRAHLMLALCRSGRPAEALEVYRQIRGLLATELGLEPCRGLRELHHAILRGDAHWDHAVVLSDEGHYAARGAGTPRPARR
;
A
#
# COMPACT_ATOMS: atom_id res chain seq x y z
N MET A 1 23.91 -4.39 -9.52
CA MET A 1 22.64 -4.45 -8.76
C MET A 1 21.66 -3.49 -9.42
N ILE A 2 20.41 -3.92 -9.60
CA ILE A 2 19.33 -3.08 -10.12
C ILE A 2 18.23 -2.98 -9.08
N GLU A 3 17.65 -1.79 -8.94
CA GLU A 3 16.59 -1.53 -7.95
C GLU A 3 15.42 -0.86 -8.65
N PHE A 4 14.23 -1.40 -8.40
CA PHE A 4 12.97 -0.85 -8.87
C PHE A 4 12.15 -0.33 -7.71
N GLN A 5 11.64 0.88 -7.88
CA GLN A 5 10.82 1.56 -6.89
C GLN A 5 9.46 1.86 -7.49
N VAL A 6 8.42 1.19 -7.00
CA VAL A 6 7.02 1.34 -7.46
C VAL A 6 6.05 1.73 -6.34
N LEU A 7 6.48 1.78 -5.08
CA LEU A 7 5.68 2.32 -3.95
C LEU A 7 5.72 3.86 -3.96
N GLY A 8 5.28 4.44 -5.07
CA GLY A 8 5.38 5.86 -5.41
C GLY A 8 5.48 6.04 -6.93
N MET A 9 6.12 7.13 -7.37
CA MET A 9 6.52 7.26 -8.78
C MET A 9 7.58 6.21 -9.13
N LEU A 10 7.46 5.63 -10.34
CA LEU A 10 8.43 4.65 -10.85
C LEU A 10 9.84 5.25 -10.90
N ARG A 11 10.79 4.63 -10.20
CA ARG A 11 12.21 4.94 -10.31
C ARG A 11 13.00 3.66 -10.53
N VAL A 12 14.09 3.79 -11.29
CA VAL A 12 15.03 2.71 -11.58
C VAL A 12 16.42 3.18 -11.18
N PHE A 13 17.13 2.32 -10.45
CA PHE A 13 18.52 2.55 -10.09
C PHE A 13 19.37 1.38 -10.55
N ARG A 14 20.59 1.66 -10.99
CA ARG A 14 21.62 0.66 -11.29
C ARG A 14 22.87 1.04 -10.52
N ASP A 15 23.31 0.16 -9.63
CA ASP A 15 24.46 0.36 -8.76
C ASP A 15 24.37 1.71 -8.02
N GLY A 16 23.18 2.00 -7.48
CA GLY A 16 22.84 3.25 -6.77
C GLY A 16 22.65 4.48 -7.65
N LYS A 17 22.88 4.41 -8.97
CA LYS A 17 22.72 5.54 -9.90
C LYS A 17 21.36 5.50 -10.58
N SER A 18 20.66 6.63 -10.64
CA SER A 18 19.37 6.72 -11.32
C SER A 18 19.51 6.43 -12.82
N VAL A 19 18.64 5.58 -13.34
CA VAL A 19 18.51 5.26 -14.77
C VAL A 19 17.25 5.95 -15.29
N PRO A 20 17.39 7.09 -16.01
CA PRO A 20 16.25 7.82 -16.52
C PRO A 20 15.59 7.08 -17.68
N LEU A 21 14.36 6.59 -17.47
CA LEU A 21 13.53 6.06 -18.55
C LEU A 21 12.71 7.20 -19.17
N ALA A 22 13.23 7.79 -20.25
CA ALA A 22 12.62 8.97 -20.86
C ALA A 22 11.34 8.68 -21.67
N ALA A 23 11.19 7.46 -22.19
CA ALA A 23 10.07 7.12 -23.07
C ALA A 23 8.87 6.56 -22.29
N THR A 24 7.71 7.22 -22.38
CA THR A 24 6.45 6.81 -21.72
C THR A 24 6.11 5.34 -21.97
N MET A 25 6.33 4.84 -23.19
CA MET A 25 6.06 3.44 -23.54
C MET A 25 6.99 2.46 -22.82
N LEU A 26 8.25 2.82 -22.58
CA LEU A 26 9.18 1.99 -21.81
C LEU A 26 8.77 1.96 -20.34
N CYS A 27 8.39 3.12 -19.79
CA CYS A 27 7.88 3.21 -18.42
C CYS A 27 6.60 2.39 -18.22
N ARG A 28 5.64 2.46 -19.16
CA ARG A 28 4.42 1.64 -19.13
C ARG A 28 4.73 0.14 -19.22
N LEU A 29 5.61 -0.26 -20.15
CA LEU A 29 6.01 -1.66 -20.28
C LEU A 29 6.63 -2.17 -18.98
N LEU A 30 7.55 -1.40 -18.41
CA LEU A 30 8.20 -1.76 -17.16
C LEU A 30 7.20 -1.82 -16.00
N ALA A 31 6.29 -0.84 -15.89
CA ALA A 31 5.27 -0.83 -14.85
C ALA A 31 4.36 -2.08 -14.90
N VAL A 32 3.93 -2.51 -16.09
CA VAL A 32 3.11 -3.74 -16.24
C VAL A 32 3.90 -4.98 -15.84
N LEU A 33 5.18 -5.07 -16.23
CA LEU A 33 6.05 -6.19 -15.85
C LEU A 33 6.36 -6.21 -14.34
N LEU A 34 6.55 -5.05 -13.71
CA LEU A 34 6.79 -4.93 -12.26
C LEU A 34 5.52 -5.24 -11.46
N ALA A 35 4.34 -4.84 -11.94
CA ALA A 35 3.05 -5.18 -11.33
C ALA A 35 2.77 -6.69 -11.31
N ARG A 36 3.48 -7.45 -12.15
CA ARG A 36 3.42 -8.92 -12.27
C ARG A 36 4.82 -9.52 -12.16
N ALA A 37 5.68 -8.97 -11.29
CA ALA A 37 7.05 -9.44 -11.12
C ALA A 37 7.09 -10.96 -10.87
N ASN A 38 8.03 -11.65 -11.53
CA ASN A 38 8.15 -13.12 -11.56
C ASN A 38 6.99 -13.91 -12.20
N GLU A 39 5.96 -13.24 -12.71
CA GLU A 39 4.85 -13.87 -13.42
C GLU A 39 4.91 -13.55 -14.93
N PRO A 40 4.57 -14.51 -15.81
CA PRO A 40 4.49 -14.24 -17.24
C PRO A 40 3.28 -13.35 -17.57
N VAL A 41 3.50 -12.38 -18.46
CA VAL A 41 2.47 -11.54 -19.06
C VAL A 41 2.44 -11.80 -20.56
N SER A 42 1.28 -12.19 -21.09
CA SER A 42 1.14 -12.51 -22.51
C SER A 42 1.41 -11.29 -23.38
N THR A 43 1.89 -11.56 -24.60
CA THR A 43 2.13 -10.53 -25.62
C THR A 43 0.86 -9.72 -25.88
N GLU A 44 -0.30 -10.39 -25.96
CA GLU A 44 -1.62 -9.78 -26.14
C GLU A 44 -1.96 -8.83 -24.99
N ARG A 45 -1.75 -9.26 -23.74
CA ARG A 45 -2.04 -8.44 -22.56
C ARG A 45 -1.11 -7.24 -22.44
N LEU A 46 0.17 -7.40 -22.79
CA LEU A 46 1.12 -6.29 -22.86
C LEU A 46 0.70 -5.26 -23.92
N ILE A 47 0.30 -5.72 -25.12
CA ILE A 47 -0.19 -4.84 -26.17
C ILE A 47 -1.45 -4.10 -25.70
N GLU A 48 -2.43 -4.81 -25.17
CA GLU A 48 -3.65 -4.21 -24.65
C GLU A 48 -3.35 -3.13 -23.58
N SER A 49 -2.46 -3.44 -22.62
CA SER A 49 -2.11 -2.53 -21.52
C SER A 49 -1.32 -1.31 -22.00
N LEU A 50 -0.38 -1.49 -22.92
CA LEU A 50 0.49 -0.41 -23.42
C LEU A 50 -0.28 0.67 -24.20
N TRP A 51 -1.28 0.23 -24.94
CA TRP A 51 -2.10 1.08 -25.81
C TRP A 51 -3.52 1.29 -25.29
N LEU A 52 -3.80 0.93 -24.03
CA LEU A 52 -5.11 1.12 -23.37
C LEU A 52 -6.29 0.61 -24.22
N GLY A 53 -6.12 -0.58 -24.82
CA GLY A 53 -7.13 -1.21 -25.68
C GLY A 53 -7.15 -0.74 -27.15
N ALA A 54 -6.34 0.24 -27.54
CA ALA A 54 -6.27 0.76 -28.92
C ALA A 54 -4.90 0.55 -29.60
N PRO A 55 -4.45 -0.70 -29.80
CA PRO A 55 -3.12 -0.97 -30.34
C PRO A 55 -3.02 -0.69 -31.86
N PRO A 56 -1.85 -0.25 -32.35
CA PRO A 56 -1.61 -0.14 -33.78
C PRO A 56 -1.52 -1.52 -34.43
N ARG A 57 -1.72 -1.59 -35.76
CA ARG A 57 -1.55 -2.84 -36.54
C ARG A 57 -0.16 -3.47 -36.37
N THR A 58 0.85 -2.65 -36.06
CA THR A 58 2.24 -3.08 -35.81
C THR A 58 2.54 -3.40 -34.34
N GLY A 59 1.53 -3.47 -33.46
CA GLY A 59 1.69 -3.59 -32.00
C GLY A 59 2.66 -4.67 -31.55
N ARG A 60 2.60 -5.88 -32.14
CA ARG A 60 3.55 -6.97 -31.84
C ARG A 60 5.01 -6.61 -32.16
N LYS A 61 5.27 -6.06 -33.35
CA LYS A 61 6.62 -5.64 -33.77
C LYS A 61 7.12 -4.50 -32.88
N THR A 62 6.25 -3.53 -32.59
CA THR A 62 6.57 -2.38 -31.74
C THR A 62 6.87 -2.80 -30.30
N LEU A 63 6.11 -3.76 -29.75
CA LEU A 63 6.38 -4.34 -28.43
C LEU A 63 7.77 -4.98 -28.37
N GLN A 64 8.17 -5.77 -29.38
CA GLN A 64 9.51 -6.37 -29.43
C GLN A 64 10.62 -5.31 -29.41
N ILE A 65 10.43 -4.19 -30.12
CA ILE A 65 11.37 -3.05 -30.10
C ILE A 65 11.46 -2.46 -28.70
N TYR A 66 10.32 -2.24 -28.03
CA TYR A 66 10.32 -1.70 -26.67
C TYR A 66 10.93 -2.66 -25.65
N VAL A 67 10.69 -3.97 -25.76
CA VAL A 67 11.34 -4.97 -24.91
C VAL A 67 12.85 -4.97 -25.13
N HIS A 68 13.30 -4.92 -26.38
CA HIS A 68 14.73 -4.86 -26.68
C HIS A 68 15.38 -3.60 -26.09
N ARG A 69 14.77 -2.42 -26.31
CA ARG A 69 15.24 -1.15 -25.72
C ARG A 69 15.25 -1.20 -24.19
N LEU A 70 14.19 -1.71 -23.58
CA LEU A 70 14.13 -1.84 -22.12
C LEU A 70 15.24 -2.74 -21.59
N ARG A 71 15.56 -3.86 -22.24
CA ARG A 71 16.71 -4.71 -21.85
C ARG A 71 18.04 -3.95 -21.90
N VAL A 72 18.24 -3.11 -22.91
CA VAL A 72 19.45 -2.27 -23.04
C VAL A 72 19.50 -1.23 -21.91
N GLU A 73 18.40 -0.52 -21.67
CA GLU A 73 18.29 0.48 -20.59
C GLU A 73 18.44 -0.12 -19.19
N LEU A 74 18.10 -1.39 -18.99
CA LEU A 74 18.30 -2.11 -17.73
C LEU A 74 19.68 -2.78 -17.62
N GLY A 75 20.47 -2.77 -18.68
CA GLY A 75 21.88 -3.16 -18.67
C GLY A 75 22.16 -4.66 -18.71
N GLU A 76 21.12 -5.49 -18.80
CA GLU A 76 21.27 -6.93 -18.94
C GLU A 76 20.11 -7.54 -19.75
N HIS A 77 20.47 -8.45 -20.65
CA HIS A 77 19.52 -9.15 -21.50
C HIS A 77 18.73 -10.25 -20.76
N GLY A 78 19.17 -10.68 -19.58
CA GLY A 78 18.60 -11.82 -18.84
C GLY A 78 17.39 -11.50 -17.95
N ARG A 79 17.16 -10.23 -17.60
CA ARG A 79 16.10 -9.86 -16.63
C ARG A 79 14.69 -9.94 -17.20
N ILE A 80 14.51 -9.61 -18.47
CA ILE A 80 13.23 -9.76 -19.15
C ILE A 80 13.35 -10.96 -20.06
N VAL A 81 12.71 -12.07 -19.69
CA VAL A 81 12.73 -13.32 -20.47
C VAL A 81 11.45 -13.47 -21.27
N HIS A 82 11.53 -14.10 -22.43
CA HIS A 82 10.37 -14.50 -23.22
C HIS A 82 10.27 -16.03 -23.18
N GLY A 83 9.10 -16.56 -22.83
CA GLY A 83 8.89 -17.99 -22.71
C GLY A 83 7.42 -18.37 -22.83
N VAL A 84 7.07 -19.54 -22.30
CA VAL A 84 5.68 -20.00 -22.25
C VAL A 84 4.86 -18.98 -21.44
N GLY A 85 3.83 -18.41 -22.05
CA GLY A 85 2.98 -17.39 -21.42
C GLY A 85 3.39 -15.93 -21.67
N GLY A 86 4.47 -15.67 -22.42
CA GLY A 86 4.86 -14.32 -22.86
C GLY A 86 6.13 -13.80 -22.19
N TYR A 87 6.14 -12.52 -21.81
CA TYR A 87 7.30 -11.88 -21.18
C TYR A 87 7.20 -11.89 -19.67
N ARG A 88 8.33 -12.09 -19.00
CA ARG A 88 8.44 -12.06 -17.54
C ARG A 88 9.65 -11.24 -17.13
N LEU A 89 9.48 -10.38 -16.13
CA LEU A 89 10.60 -9.78 -15.41
C LEU A 89 11.02 -10.72 -14.26
N VAL A 90 12.26 -11.18 -14.31
CA VAL A 90 12.86 -12.08 -13.34
C VAL A 90 13.55 -11.25 -12.26
N VAL A 91 13.17 -11.49 -11.01
CA VAL A 91 13.81 -10.90 -9.82
C VAL A 91 14.88 -11.88 -9.35
N ASP A 92 16.11 -11.67 -9.80
CA ASP A 92 17.29 -12.41 -9.36
C ASP A 92 17.90 -11.79 -8.07
N PRO A 93 18.90 -12.42 -7.44
CA PRO A 93 19.55 -11.85 -6.25
C PRO A 93 20.21 -10.48 -6.44
N ALA A 94 20.44 -10.06 -7.70
CA ALA A 94 20.99 -8.74 -8.03
C ALA A 94 19.90 -7.71 -8.36
N THR A 95 18.63 -8.07 -8.20
CA THR A 95 17.45 -7.27 -8.55
C THR A 95 16.55 -7.11 -7.33
N THR A 96 16.29 -5.88 -6.92
CA THR A 96 15.33 -5.58 -5.84
C THR A 96 14.12 -4.83 -6.38
N ILE A 97 12.97 -5.07 -5.77
CA ILE A 97 11.73 -4.34 -6.05
C ILE A 97 11.12 -4.01 -4.69
N ASP A 98 10.96 -2.73 -4.40
CA ASP A 98 10.43 -2.26 -3.12
C ASP A 98 9.06 -2.86 -2.75
N SER A 99 8.18 -3.13 -3.73
CA SER A 99 6.91 -3.82 -3.49
C SER A 99 7.07 -5.28 -3.06
N VAL A 100 8.07 -5.98 -3.60
CA VAL A 100 8.38 -7.38 -3.22
C VAL A 100 9.03 -7.42 -1.84
N ASP A 101 9.91 -6.46 -1.55
CA ASP A 101 10.52 -6.29 -0.23
C ASP A 101 9.46 -5.95 0.82
N PHE A 102 8.54 -5.03 0.51
CA PHE A 102 7.40 -4.68 1.34
C PHE A 102 6.56 -5.92 1.70
N GLU A 103 6.12 -6.69 0.71
CA GLU A 103 5.34 -7.91 0.96
C GLU A 103 6.09 -8.95 1.79
N THR A 104 7.40 -9.07 1.56
CA THR A 104 8.26 -9.98 2.31
C THR A 104 8.40 -9.54 3.77
N LEU A 105 8.55 -8.24 4.03
CA LEU A 105 8.57 -7.69 5.39
C LEU A 105 7.22 -7.88 6.10
N ILE A 106 6.09 -7.65 5.42
CA ILE A 106 4.75 -7.90 5.98
C ILE A 106 4.60 -9.39 6.36
N ARG A 107 5.00 -10.32 5.49
CA ARG A 107 4.94 -11.75 5.76
C ARG A 107 5.81 -12.15 6.96
N ARG A 108 7.02 -11.61 7.05
CA ARG A 108 7.94 -11.85 8.17
C ARG A 108 7.40 -11.28 9.48
N ALA A 109 6.77 -10.11 9.44
CA ALA A 109 6.11 -9.53 10.61
C ALA A 109 4.98 -10.44 11.12
N GLY A 110 4.16 -10.97 10.21
CA GLY A 110 3.13 -11.96 10.55
C GLY A 110 3.71 -13.18 11.27
N ALA A 111 4.79 -13.76 10.75
CA ALA A 111 5.48 -14.88 11.40
C ALA A 111 6.02 -14.52 12.80
N ALA A 112 6.64 -13.34 12.95
CA ALA A 112 7.14 -12.86 14.23
C ALA A 112 6.02 -12.64 15.27
N ARG A 113 4.82 -12.22 14.84
CA ARG A 113 3.63 -12.13 15.72
C ARG A 113 3.21 -13.52 16.21
N THR A 114 3.20 -14.53 15.33
CA THR A 114 2.84 -15.91 15.71
C THR A 114 3.79 -16.46 16.77
N THR A 115 5.08 -16.11 16.71
CA THR A 115 6.07 -16.50 17.73
C THR A 115 6.12 -15.57 18.95
N ARG A 116 5.18 -14.63 19.08
CA ARG A 116 5.11 -13.61 20.14
C ARG A 116 6.35 -12.69 20.24
N SER A 117 7.08 -12.53 19.14
CA SER A 117 8.21 -11.61 19.02
C SER A 117 7.70 -10.21 18.62
N PHE A 118 6.94 -9.54 19.50
CA PHE A 118 6.19 -8.33 19.17
C PHE A 118 7.06 -7.13 18.76
N GLU A 119 8.20 -6.92 19.41
CA GLU A 119 9.15 -5.87 19.04
C GLU A 119 9.72 -6.09 17.65
N GLN A 120 10.06 -7.34 17.31
CA GLN A 120 10.55 -7.70 15.98
C GLN A 120 9.46 -7.51 14.92
N ALA A 121 8.23 -7.95 15.20
CA ALA A 121 7.10 -7.77 14.31
C ALA A 121 6.84 -6.28 14.03
N ARG A 122 6.83 -5.45 15.08
CA ARG A 122 6.66 -3.99 14.98
C ARG A 122 7.74 -3.38 14.09
N GLU A 123 9.00 -3.75 14.30
CA GLU A 123 10.13 -3.20 13.57
C GLU A 123 10.12 -3.58 12.09
N LEU A 124 9.71 -4.82 11.78
CA LEU A 124 9.49 -5.27 10.40
C LEU A 124 8.36 -4.47 9.73
N LEU A 125 7.24 -4.22 10.42
CA LEU A 125 6.15 -3.40 9.90
C LEU A 125 6.58 -1.95 9.67
N ARG A 126 7.31 -1.35 10.63
CA ARG A 126 7.87 0.01 10.49
C ARG A 126 8.73 0.11 9.23
N THR A 127 9.69 -0.81 9.08
CA THR A 127 10.60 -0.85 7.92
C THR A 127 9.81 -1.03 6.61
N ALA A 128 8.78 -1.88 6.61
CA ALA A 128 7.94 -2.09 5.43
C ALA A 128 7.21 -0.81 5.02
N LEU A 129 6.60 -0.12 5.99
CA LEU A 129 5.83 1.09 5.75
C LEU A 129 6.70 2.27 5.28
N GLU A 130 7.96 2.34 5.69
CA GLU A 130 8.93 3.36 5.25
C GLU A 130 9.35 3.21 3.79
N LEU A 131 9.13 2.05 3.16
CA LEU A 131 9.37 1.88 1.73
C LEU A 131 8.41 2.71 0.85
N TRP A 132 7.29 3.17 1.41
CA TRP A 132 6.29 3.94 0.70
C TRP A 132 6.67 5.42 0.59
N ARG A 133 6.74 5.93 -0.63
CA ARG A 133 7.03 7.34 -0.95
C ARG A 133 5.81 8.09 -1.51
N GLY A 134 4.70 7.39 -1.66
CA GLY A 134 3.45 7.89 -2.24
C GLY A 134 2.55 6.74 -2.69
N PRO A 135 1.46 7.02 -3.42
CA PRO A 135 0.60 5.98 -3.99
C PRO A 135 1.39 5.02 -4.89
N ALA A 136 1.17 3.72 -4.75
CA ALA A 136 1.84 2.73 -5.58
C ALA A 136 1.51 2.94 -7.06
N PHE A 137 2.50 2.72 -7.93
CA PHE A 137 2.39 2.92 -9.38
C PHE A 137 1.85 4.32 -9.78
N THR A 138 2.27 5.37 -9.06
CA THR A 138 1.89 6.75 -9.40
C THR A 138 2.26 7.05 -10.86
N GLY A 139 1.29 7.54 -11.64
CA GLY A 139 1.44 7.84 -13.07
C GLY A 139 1.05 6.70 -14.02
N PHE A 140 0.55 5.57 -13.49
CA PHE A 140 0.21 4.37 -14.26
C PHE A 140 -1.19 3.81 -13.93
N THR A 141 -2.03 4.61 -13.25
CA THR A 141 -3.37 4.21 -12.81
C THR A 141 -4.39 4.07 -13.95
N ASP A 142 -4.05 4.56 -15.15
CA ASP A 142 -4.81 4.34 -16.39
C ASP A 142 -4.67 2.91 -16.93
N MET A 143 -3.67 2.16 -16.45
CA MET A 143 -3.44 0.77 -16.83
C MET A 143 -4.04 -0.19 -15.80
N SER A 144 -5.05 -0.97 -16.21
CA SER A 144 -5.78 -1.87 -15.32
C SER A 144 -4.89 -2.83 -14.51
N VAL A 145 -3.76 -3.29 -15.09
CA VAL A 145 -2.82 -4.20 -14.41
C VAL A 145 -2.06 -3.48 -13.28
N ALA A 146 -1.60 -2.26 -13.52
CA ALA A 146 -0.89 -1.46 -12.52
C ALA A 146 -1.87 -0.93 -11.45
N GLU A 147 -3.08 -0.54 -11.85
CA GLU A 147 -4.15 -0.14 -10.94
C GLU A 147 -4.53 -1.27 -9.98
N ALA A 148 -4.73 -2.50 -10.49
CA ALA A 148 -5.04 -3.65 -9.65
C ALA A 148 -3.90 -3.96 -8.65
N ALA A 149 -2.64 -3.87 -9.10
CA ALA A 149 -1.49 -4.04 -8.21
C ALA A 149 -1.41 -2.93 -7.15
N ALA A 150 -1.63 -1.67 -7.55
CA ALA A 150 -1.64 -0.52 -6.64
C ALA A 150 -2.73 -0.65 -5.56
N ARG A 151 -3.94 -1.07 -5.94
CA ARG A 151 -5.04 -1.30 -4.99
C ARG A 151 -4.70 -2.40 -3.98
N ARG A 152 -4.23 -3.56 -4.45
CA ARG A 152 -3.82 -4.68 -3.58
C ARG A 152 -2.72 -4.26 -2.61
N LEU A 153 -1.69 -3.55 -3.10
CA LEU A 153 -0.60 -3.07 -2.26
C LEU A 153 -1.09 -2.04 -1.23
N THR A 154 -2.04 -1.19 -1.61
CA THR A 154 -2.65 -0.19 -0.71
C THR A 154 -3.46 -0.85 0.39
N GLU A 155 -4.27 -1.86 0.06
CA GLU A 155 -5.00 -2.68 1.05
C GLU A 155 -4.01 -3.32 2.03
N LEU A 156 -2.92 -3.93 1.52
CA LEU A 156 -1.88 -4.52 2.36
C LEU A 156 -1.15 -3.50 3.24
N ARG A 157 -0.94 -2.27 2.75
CA ARG A 157 -0.37 -1.16 3.51
C ARG A 157 -1.26 -0.75 4.68
N LEU A 158 -2.56 -0.64 4.44
CA LEU A 158 -3.53 -0.28 5.48
C LEU A 158 -3.55 -1.36 6.58
N THR A 159 -3.62 -2.63 6.20
CA THR A 159 -3.48 -3.73 7.15
C THR A 159 -2.15 -3.67 7.90
N GLY A 160 -1.04 -3.37 7.23
CA GLY A 160 0.26 -3.19 7.89
C GLY A 160 0.28 -2.06 8.93
N TRP A 161 -0.41 -0.95 8.67
CA TRP A 161 -0.59 0.15 9.61
C TRP A 161 -1.42 -0.26 10.82
N GLU A 162 -2.54 -0.94 10.61
CA GLU A 162 -3.41 -1.44 11.70
C GLU A 162 -2.63 -2.39 12.62
N GLN A 163 -1.94 -3.38 12.03
CA GLN A 163 -1.15 -4.34 12.80
C GLN A 163 -0.04 -3.67 13.60
N ARG A 164 0.60 -2.63 13.03
CA ARG A 164 1.62 -1.87 13.75
C ARG A 164 1.00 -1.08 14.90
N ALA A 165 -0.16 -0.46 14.68
CA ALA A 165 -0.87 0.28 15.71
C ALA A 165 -1.31 -0.60 16.88
N GLU A 166 -1.82 -1.81 16.59
CA GLU A 166 -2.10 -2.82 17.62
C GLU A 166 -0.87 -3.13 18.48
N LEU A 167 0.28 -3.37 17.84
CA LEU A 167 1.53 -3.67 18.53
C LEU A 167 2.04 -2.47 19.33
N ASP A 168 2.00 -1.27 18.77
CA ASP A 168 2.39 -0.05 19.47
C ASP A 168 1.51 0.20 20.70
N LEU A 169 0.19 -0.04 20.60
CA LEU A 169 -0.73 0.05 21.74
C LEU A 169 -0.45 -1.02 22.80
N ALA A 170 -0.14 -2.25 22.39
CA ALA A 170 0.20 -3.35 23.31
C ALA A 170 1.53 -3.11 24.04
N LEU A 171 2.50 -2.49 23.35
CA LEU A 171 3.83 -2.16 23.87
C LEU A 171 3.88 -0.81 24.61
N GLY A 172 2.74 -0.11 24.78
CA GLY A 172 2.67 1.18 25.47
C GLY A 172 3.26 2.38 24.69
N ARG A 173 3.47 2.24 23.38
CA ARG A 173 4.12 3.24 22.51
C ARG A 173 3.10 4.20 21.88
N HIS A 174 2.34 4.89 22.72
CA HIS A 174 1.19 5.70 22.28
C HIS A 174 1.59 6.98 21.53
N GLU A 175 2.64 7.68 21.97
CA GLU A 175 3.04 8.97 21.40
C GLU A 175 3.40 8.89 19.90
N GLY A 176 4.04 7.80 19.47
CA GLY A 176 4.34 7.59 18.05
C GLY A 176 3.07 7.47 17.19
N LEU A 177 2.04 6.80 17.69
CA LEU A 177 0.76 6.67 16.98
C LEU A 177 0.02 8.00 16.91
N ILE A 178 0.05 8.79 17.98
CA ILE A 178 -0.57 10.12 18.01
C ILE A 178 0.09 11.05 16.99
N ALA A 179 1.40 10.95 16.78
CA ALA A 179 2.11 11.74 15.78
C ALA A 179 1.84 11.27 14.33
N GLU A 180 1.78 9.96 14.08
CA GLU A 180 1.73 9.41 12.72
C GLU A 180 0.32 9.22 12.15
N LEU A 181 -0.65 8.76 12.96
CA LEU A 181 -1.99 8.41 12.48
C LEU A 181 -2.80 9.60 11.91
N PRO A 182 -2.69 10.85 12.40
CA PRO A 182 -3.44 11.97 11.81
C PRO A 182 -3.14 12.19 10.33
N GLY A 183 -1.87 12.03 9.91
CA GLY A 183 -1.50 12.14 8.50
C GLY A 183 -2.14 11.04 7.65
N LEU A 184 -2.14 9.80 8.16
CA LEU A 184 -2.77 8.68 7.48
C LEU A 184 -4.30 8.82 7.42
N ILE A 185 -4.93 9.35 8.47
CA ILE A 185 -6.37 9.62 8.49
C ILE A 185 -6.75 10.70 7.47
N ALA A 186 -5.90 11.69 7.22
CA ALA A 186 -6.13 12.67 6.18
C ALA A 186 -6.14 12.04 4.77
N ASP A 187 -5.28 11.05 4.53
CA ASP A 187 -5.22 10.30 3.27
C ASP A 187 -6.39 9.31 3.13
N TYR A 188 -6.82 8.70 4.24
CA TYR A 188 -7.88 7.67 4.29
C TYR A 188 -9.01 8.09 5.23
N PRO A 189 -9.78 9.13 4.88
CA PRO A 189 -10.72 9.77 5.79
C PRO A 189 -11.95 8.92 6.10
N PHE A 190 -12.21 7.80 5.44
CA PHE A 190 -13.30 6.89 5.81
C PHE A 190 -12.82 5.66 6.58
N HIS A 191 -11.54 5.55 6.89
CA HIS A 191 -11.01 4.39 7.60
C HIS A 191 -11.25 4.50 9.11
N GLU A 192 -12.26 3.78 9.60
CA GLU A 192 -12.67 3.84 11.00
C GLU A 192 -11.66 3.18 11.96
N ALA A 193 -11.03 2.07 11.54
CA ALA A 193 -10.02 1.38 12.35
C ALA A 193 -8.83 2.29 12.69
N LEU A 194 -8.29 3.06 11.75
CA LEU A 194 -7.20 4.01 12.03
C LEU A 194 -7.59 5.04 13.11
N ARG A 195 -8.86 5.47 13.10
CA ARG A 195 -9.40 6.38 14.11
C ARG A 195 -9.57 5.72 15.45
N ALA A 196 -10.05 4.48 15.49
CA ALA A 196 -10.14 3.72 16.73
C ALA A 196 -8.76 3.63 17.40
N HIS A 197 -7.71 3.28 16.65
CA HIS A 197 -6.34 3.25 17.18
C HIS A 197 -5.86 4.60 17.71
N LEU A 198 -6.15 5.71 16.99
CA LEU A 198 -5.81 7.05 17.46
C LEU A 198 -6.59 7.44 18.74
N MET A 199 -7.89 7.18 18.78
CA MET A 199 -8.74 7.42 19.94
C MET A 199 -8.21 6.68 21.18
N LEU A 200 -7.82 5.43 20.99
CA LEU A 200 -7.26 4.61 22.06
C LEU A 200 -5.89 5.11 22.52
N ALA A 201 -5.00 5.48 21.60
CA ALA A 201 -3.69 6.04 21.94
C ALA A 201 -3.85 7.35 22.74
N LEU A 202 -4.73 8.26 22.29
CA LEU A 202 -5.05 9.51 23.00
C LEU A 202 -5.62 9.24 24.40
N CYS A 203 -6.57 8.30 24.52
CA CYS A 203 -7.15 7.97 25.82
C CYS A 203 -6.10 7.41 26.80
N ARG A 204 -5.21 6.52 26.32
CA ARG A 204 -4.14 5.93 27.15
C ARG A 204 -3.02 6.92 27.50
N SER A 205 -2.82 7.96 26.69
CA SER A 205 -1.96 9.11 27.00
C SER A 205 -2.65 10.18 27.86
N GLY A 206 -3.84 9.92 28.44
CA GLY A 206 -4.53 10.87 29.32
C GLY A 206 -5.20 12.04 28.59
N ARG A 207 -5.49 11.89 27.30
CA ARG A 207 -6.10 12.91 26.43
C ARG A 207 -7.49 12.48 25.91
N PRO A 208 -8.44 12.08 26.79
CA PRO A 208 -9.75 11.54 26.36
C PRO A 208 -10.60 12.57 25.62
N ALA A 209 -10.48 13.86 25.93
CA ALA A 209 -11.21 14.93 25.23
C ALA A 209 -10.88 14.96 23.73
N GLU A 210 -9.60 14.77 23.37
CA GLU A 210 -9.15 14.71 21.98
C GLU A 210 -9.58 13.41 21.30
N ALA A 211 -9.61 12.29 22.03
CA ALA A 211 -10.16 11.04 21.50
C ALA A 211 -11.65 11.18 21.13
N LEU A 212 -12.45 11.84 21.98
CA LEU A 212 -13.86 12.10 21.68
C LEU A 212 -14.03 13.06 20.48
N GLU A 213 -13.09 13.98 20.28
CA GLU A 213 -13.11 14.85 19.10
C GLU A 213 -12.86 14.09 17.80
N VAL A 214 -11.91 13.13 17.80
CA VAL A 214 -11.69 12.23 16.65
C VAL A 214 -12.98 11.48 16.27
N TYR A 215 -13.75 11.02 17.25
CA TYR A 215 -15.05 10.37 17.00
C TYR A 215 -16.08 11.33 16.40
N ARG A 216 -16.19 12.55 16.92
CA ARG A 216 -17.13 13.56 16.38
C ARG A 216 -16.83 13.87 14.92
N GLN A 217 -15.55 13.99 14.56
CA GLN A 217 -15.10 14.28 13.20
C GLN A 217 -15.53 13.19 12.21
N ILE A 218 -15.29 11.91 12.52
CA ILE A 218 -15.69 10.81 11.62
C ILE A 218 -17.19 10.63 11.55
N ARG A 219 -17.91 10.78 12.66
CA ARG A 219 -19.36 10.72 12.66
C ARG A 219 -19.96 11.80 11.76
N GLY A 220 -19.49 13.04 11.88
CA GLY A 220 -19.92 14.14 11.02
C GLY A 220 -19.60 13.88 9.54
N LEU A 221 -18.40 13.37 9.25
CA LEU A 221 -17.97 13.04 7.89
C LEU A 221 -18.84 11.93 7.27
N LEU A 222 -19.05 10.82 7.99
CA LEU A 222 -19.88 9.70 7.51
C LEU A 222 -21.33 10.12 7.28
N ALA A 223 -21.90 10.90 8.19
CA ALA A 223 -23.26 11.39 8.05
C ALA A 223 -23.41 12.35 6.85
N THR A 224 -22.43 13.23 6.63
CA THR A 224 -22.50 14.25 5.57
C THR A 224 -22.20 13.67 4.19
N GLU A 225 -21.17 12.84 4.06
CA GLU A 225 -20.69 12.37 2.76
C GLU A 225 -21.35 11.05 2.32
N LEU A 226 -21.72 10.19 3.28
CA LEU A 226 -22.24 8.85 3.00
C LEU A 226 -23.65 8.59 3.56
N GLY A 227 -24.18 9.47 4.41
CA GLY A 227 -25.45 9.25 5.11
C GLY A 227 -25.41 8.06 6.07
N LEU A 228 -24.22 7.71 6.57
CA LEU A 228 -23.99 6.55 7.44
C LEU A 228 -23.64 6.97 8.87
N GLU A 229 -23.87 6.07 9.82
CA GLU A 229 -23.35 6.18 11.19
C GLU A 229 -22.07 5.34 11.34
N PRO A 230 -21.20 5.67 12.33
CA PRO A 230 -20.01 4.88 12.62
C PRO A 230 -20.31 3.41 12.94
N CYS A 231 -19.36 2.55 12.60
CA CYS A 231 -19.45 1.12 12.86
C CYS A 231 -19.63 0.82 14.35
N ARG A 232 -20.18 -0.35 14.66
CA ARG A 232 -20.48 -0.77 16.03
C ARG A 232 -19.26 -0.66 16.95
N GLY A 233 -18.11 -1.19 16.52
CA GLY A 233 -16.87 -1.13 17.31
C GLY A 233 -16.44 0.29 17.66
N LEU A 234 -16.56 1.25 16.73
CA LEU A 234 -16.19 2.65 17.00
C LEU A 234 -17.18 3.33 17.96
N ARG A 235 -18.47 3.01 17.86
CA ARG A 235 -19.49 3.49 18.81
C ARG A 235 -19.28 2.94 20.21
N GLU A 236 -18.97 1.66 20.34
CA GLU A 236 -18.70 1.02 21.64
C GLU A 236 -17.44 1.61 22.29
N LEU A 237 -16.37 1.85 21.51
CA LEU A 237 -15.17 2.55 21.99
C LEU A 237 -15.51 3.96 22.50
N HIS A 238 -16.29 4.72 21.74
CA HIS A 238 -16.75 6.05 22.19
C HIS A 238 -17.50 5.99 23.53
N HIS A 239 -18.42 5.03 23.68
CA HIS A 239 -19.14 4.83 24.94
C HIS A 239 -18.21 4.44 26.09
N ALA A 240 -17.22 3.59 25.87
CA ALA A 240 -16.24 3.21 26.88
C ALA A 240 -15.41 4.40 27.36
N ILE A 241 -14.95 5.25 26.43
CA ILE A 241 -14.21 6.48 26.77
C ILE A 241 -15.07 7.41 27.62
N LEU A 242 -16.36 7.58 27.30
CA LEU A 242 -17.28 8.40 28.09
C LEU A 242 -17.48 7.88 29.52
N ARG A 243 -17.39 6.56 29.75
CA ARG A 243 -17.49 5.95 31.09
C ARG A 243 -16.18 5.98 31.88
N GLY A 244 -15.07 6.37 31.25
CA GLY A 244 -13.74 6.30 31.85
C GLY A 244 -13.12 4.90 31.83
N ASP A 245 -13.65 3.98 31.02
CA ASP A 245 -13.13 2.61 30.87
C ASP A 245 -11.90 2.61 29.93
N ALA A 246 -10.76 3.10 30.41
CA ALA A 246 -9.53 3.21 29.62
C ALA A 246 -8.85 1.86 29.29
N HIS A 247 -9.35 0.75 29.86
CA HIS A 247 -8.81 -0.61 29.66
C HIS A 247 -9.50 -1.37 28.53
N TRP A 248 -10.20 -0.67 27.62
CA TRP A 248 -10.91 -1.29 26.50
C TRP A 248 -9.99 -2.23 25.72
N ASP A 249 -10.44 -3.47 25.57
CA ASP A 249 -9.67 -4.53 24.94
C ASP A 249 -9.75 -4.39 23.42
N HIS A 250 -8.61 -4.11 22.77
CA HIS A 250 -8.53 -3.80 21.34
C HIS A 250 -9.08 -4.91 20.44
N ALA A 251 -9.09 -6.15 20.95
CA ALA A 251 -9.64 -7.31 20.26
C ALA A 251 -11.13 -7.15 19.91
N VAL A 252 -11.88 -6.33 20.65
CA VAL A 252 -13.33 -6.13 20.48
C VAL A 252 -13.65 -5.16 19.31
N VAL A 253 -12.74 -4.25 18.92
CA VAL A 253 -12.98 -3.36 17.75
C VAL A 253 -12.99 -4.17 16.45
N LEU A 254 -12.23 -5.27 16.40
CA LEU A 254 -11.81 -5.93 15.16
C LEU A 254 -12.48 -7.29 14.89
N SER A 255 -13.20 -7.84 15.86
CA SER A 255 -13.79 -9.18 15.78
C SER A 255 -15.25 -9.21 15.31
N ASP A 256 -15.97 -8.09 15.36
CA ASP A 256 -17.38 -8.00 14.93
C ASP A 256 -17.44 -7.41 13.51
N GLU A 257 -17.30 -8.28 12.51
CA GLU A 257 -17.57 -8.09 11.07
C GLU A 257 -17.69 -6.64 10.55
N GLY A 258 -16.56 -5.93 10.51
CA GLY A 258 -16.37 -4.66 9.83
C GLY A 258 -15.61 -4.76 8.51
N HIS A 259 -15.47 -5.98 7.94
CA HIS A 259 -15.02 -6.18 6.56
C HIS A 259 -16.10 -5.69 5.57
N TYR A 260 -16.58 -4.45 5.72
CA TYR A 260 -17.24 -3.77 4.63
C TYR A 260 -16.15 -3.50 3.61
N ALA A 261 -16.05 -4.47 2.70
CA ALA A 261 -15.03 -4.59 1.69
C ALA A 261 -14.67 -3.24 1.09
N ALA A 262 -13.38 -3.12 0.81
CA ALA A 262 -12.73 -2.27 -0.18
C ALA A 262 -13.44 -2.24 -1.56
N ARG A 263 -14.72 -1.84 -1.61
CA ARG A 263 -15.50 -1.55 -2.82
C ARG A 263 -15.69 -0.05 -3.03
N GLY A 264 -15.22 0.76 -2.09
CA GLY A 264 -14.96 2.17 -2.28
C GLY A 264 -13.56 2.46 -1.76
N ALA A 265 -12.53 1.83 -2.34
CA ALA A 265 -11.16 2.26 -2.10
C ALA A 265 -11.07 3.71 -2.59
N GLY A 266 -11.30 4.64 -1.65
CA GLY A 266 -11.08 6.05 -1.87
C GLY A 266 -9.62 6.18 -2.27
N THR A 267 -9.39 6.44 -3.55
CA THR A 267 -8.13 7.00 -4.00
C THR A 267 -7.79 8.15 -3.04
N PRO A 268 -6.55 8.21 -2.52
CA PRO A 268 -6.14 9.34 -1.68
C PRO A 268 -6.53 10.63 -2.38
N ARG A 269 -7.12 11.56 -1.62
CA ARG A 269 -7.54 12.84 -2.19
C ARG A 269 -6.30 13.47 -2.86
N PRO A 270 -6.37 13.90 -4.13
CA PRO A 270 -5.22 14.54 -4.76
C PRO A 270 -4.81 15.75 -3.92
N ALA A 271 -3.51 15.91 -3.67
CA ALA A 271 -2.97 17.05 -2.95
C ALA A 271 -3.52 18.34 -3.58
N ARG A 272 -4.25 19.14 -2.79
CA ARG A 272 -4.63 20.48 -3.22
C ARG A 272 -3.33 21.28 -3.40
N ARG A 273 -3.11 21.76 -4.62
CA ARG A 273 -2.10 22.78 -4.92
C ARG A 273 -2.39 24.06 -4.16
#